data_AF-A0A950KJM4-F1
#
_entry.id   AF-A0A950KJM4-F1
#
_cell.length_a   1.000
_cell.length_b   1.000
_cell.length_c   1.000
_cell.angle_alpha   90.00
_cell.angle_beta   90.00
_cell.angle_gamma   90.00
#
_symmetry.space_group_name_H-M   'P 1'
#
loop_
_entity.id
_entity.type
_entity.pdbx_description
1 polymer ?
#
loop_
_entity_poly.entity_id
_entity_poly.type
_entity_poly.pdbx_seq_one_letter_code
_entity_poly.pdbx_strand_id
1 'polypeptide(L)'
;FEHGAFILNGLPYRMRLVLDQGYWPEGGLSATTEELRRDVILTKRLGFNGVRKHQKIEDPRFLYWCDVLGLMVWEEMPSAYRFSQRMVESLTAEWLEALNRDRSHPCIIVWVPFNESWGLPDLPTNSQTRAFCRALYQLTKAADPTRLVVDNDGWEHLETDLLTVHDYTDKPEVLTERYGTAAKFAYTLEHVRPCRRQLLLTGSGSARWQPVLLTEFGGIAYALDQEGWGYSRVLSEKGFITRYAGLLRALNKCDDLAGFCYTQLTDTYQEINGLLTADRQFKVDPSVIAAETRGPRSAQEQELNRHPNPLGYTKEWLQKQPKWVEEITLA
;
A
#
# COMPACT_ATOMS: atom_id res chain seq x y z
N PHE A 1 19.36 2.48 0.86
CA PHE A 1 18.55 3.36 1.71
C PHE A 1 19.48 4.37 2.36
N GLU A 2 19.33 5.65 2.05
CA GLU A 2 20.04 6.71 2.77
C GLU A 2 19.08 7.22 3.86
N HIS A 3 19.49 7.13 5.13
CA HIS A 3 18.72 7.65 6.27
C HIS A 3 17.25 7.16 6.39
N GLY A 4 16.96 5.90 6.04
CA GLY A 4 15.61 5.34 6.17
C GLY A 4 14.61 5.77 5.09
N ALA A 5 15.03 6.50 4.06
CA ALA A 5 14.20 6.86 2.93
C ALA A 5 14.16 5.76 1.85
N PHE A 6 13.01 5.59 1.20
CA PHE A 6 12.91 4.88 -0.07
C PHE A 6 13.52 5.73 -1.19
N ILE A 7 14.36 5.11 -2.03
CA ILE A 7 15.08 5.80 -3.11
C ILE A 7 14.58 5.27 -4.45
N LEU A 8 14.07 6.17 -5.30
CA LEU A 8 13.65 5.87 -6.67
C LEU A 8 14.50 6.70 -7.63
N ASN A 9 15.20 6.03 -8.55
CA ASN A 9 16.11 6.67 -9.53
C ASN A 9 17.14 7.62 -8.88
N GLY A 10 17.69 7.21 -7.73
CA GLY A 10 18.70 7.98 -6.99
C GLY A 10 18.17 9.12 -6.13
N LEU A 11 16.84 9.29 -6.04
CA LEU A 11 16.21 10.37 -5.29
C LEU A 11 15.30 9.83 -4.19
N PRO A 12 15.27 10.45 -2.99
CA PRO A 12 14.28 10.13 -1.97
C PRO A 12 12.86 10.30 -2.48
N TYR A 13 12.03 9.27 -2.29
CA TYR A 13 10.66 9.25 -2.80
C TYR A 13 9.71 8.73 -1.74
N ARG A 14 8.76 9.58 -1.31
CA ARG A 14 7.78 9.20 -0.30
C ARG A 14 6.69 8.35 -0.94
N MET A 15 6.51 7.14 -0.43
CA MET A 15 5.44 6.24 -0.88
C MET A 15 4.11 6.67 -0.27
N ARG A 16 3.14 7.02 -1.11
CA ARG A 16 1.77 7.36 -0.74
C ARG A 16 0.88 6.36 -1.48
N LEU A 17 0.65 5.23 -0.84
CA LEU A 17 -0.05 4.10 -1.40
C LEU A 17 -1.50 4.07 -0.91
N VAL A 18 -2.34 3.37 -1.64
CA VAL A 18 -3.68 2.96 -1.21
C VAL A 18 -3.79 1.45 -1.34
N LEU A 19 -4.47 0.81 -0.41
CA LEU A 19 -4.79 -0.61 -0.47
C LEU A 19 -5.95 -0.81 -1.44
N ASP A 20 -5.81 -1.69 -2.41
CA ASP A 20 -6.82 -1.97 -3.44
C ASP A 20 -7.06 -3.47 -3.54
N GLN A 21 -8.30 -3.88 -3.21
CA GLN A 21 -8.69 -5.29 -3.23
C GLN A 21 -9.06 -5.83 -4.62
N GLY A 22 -9.31 -4.96 -5.60
CA GLY A 22 -9.69 -5.39 -6.94
C GLY A 22 -10.97 -6.24 -6.96
N TYR A 23 -12.00 -5.80 -6.24
CA TYR A 23 -13.35 -6.34 -6.35
C TYR A 23 -14.24 -5.40 -7.15
N TRP A 24 -15.02 -5.93 -8.08
CA TRP A 24 -16.05 -5.24 -8.86
C TRP A 24 -17.41 -5.89 -8.60
N PRO A 25 -18.50 -5.10 -8.49
CA PRO A 25 -19.82 -5.63 -8.10
C PRO A 25 -20.32 -6.77 -8.97
N GLU A 26 -20.19 -6.65 -10.30
CA GLU A 26 -20.65 -7.66 -11.26
C GLU A 26 -19.59 -8.74 -11.53
N GLY A 27 -18.33 -8.33 -11.67
CA GLY A 27 -17.23 -9.20 -12.10
C GLY A 27 -16.50 -9.94 -10.98
N GLY A 28 -16.77 -9.60 -9.71
CA GLY A 28 -16.02 -10.10 -8.57
C GLY A 28 -14.54 -9.72 -8.70
N LEU A 29 -13.66 -10.71 -8.87
CA LEU A 29 -12.21 -10.49 -9.05
C LEU A 29 -11.79 -10.25 -10.51
N SER A 30 -12.74 -10.23 -11.45
CA SER A 30 -12.48 -10.05 -12.88
C SER A 30 -13.01 -8.70 -13.36
N ALA A 31 -12.15 -7.93 -14.02
CA ALA A 31 -12.49 -6.62 -14.58
C ALA A 31 -12.20 -6.53 -16.08
N THR A 32 -12.93 -5.62 -16.72
CA THR A 32 -12.64 -5.14 -18.07
C THR A 32 -11.38 -4.27 -18.08
N THR A 33 -10.77 -4.10 -19.24
CA THR A 33 -9.58 -3.26 -19.40
C THR A 33 -9.83 -1.81 -18.97
N GLU A 34 -11.04 -1.31 -19.23
CA GLU A 34 -11.50 0.04 -18.92
C GLU A 34 -11.67 0.25 -17.42
N GLU A 35 -12.20 -0.74 -16.70
CA GLU A 35 -12.30 -0.73 -15.23
C GLU A 35 -10.92 -0.74 -14.58
N LEU A 36 -10.01 -1.61 -15.04
CA LEU A 36 -8.63 -1.65 -14.55
C LEU A 36 -7.93 -0.31 -14.77
N ARG A 37 -8.06 0.27 -15.96
CA ARG A 37 -7.52 1.61 -16.26
C ARG A 37 -8.13 2.67 -15.36
N ARG A 38 -9.43 2.59 -15.10
CA ARG A 38 -10.16 3.55 -14.27
C ARG A 38 -9.67 3.53 -12.82
N ASP A 39 -9.41 2.36 -12.24
CA ASP A 39 -8.87 2.26 -10.88
C ASP A 39 -7.47 2.91 -10.77
N VAL A 40 -6.61 2.76 -11.79
CA VAL A 40 -5.30 3.45 -11.84
C VAL A 40 -5.47 4.97 -11.88
N ILE A 41 -6.39 5.48 -12.70
CA ILE A 41 -6.67 6.93 -12.81
C ILE A 41 -7.22 7.48 -11.49
N LEU A 42 -8.20 6.78 -10.89
CA LEU A 42 -8.83 7.19 -9.64
C LEU A 42 -7.83 7.21 -8.49
N THR A 43 -6.96 6.21 -8.41
CA THR A 43 -5.87 6.17 -7.41
C THR A 43 -4.99 7.42 -7.51
N LYS A 44 -4.52 7.76 -8.71
CA LYS A 44 -3.72 8.96 -8.94
C LYS A 44 -4.50 10.25 -8.64
N ARG A 45 -5.78 10.29 -9.00
CA ARG A 45 -6.68 11.42 -8.77
C ARG A 45 -6.90 11.69 -7.28
N LEU A 46 -6.90 10.66 -6.45
CA LEU A 46 -6.93 10.76 -4.98
C LEU A 46 -5.57 11.13 -4.36
N GLY A 47 -4.56 11.44 -5.17
CA GLY A 47 -3.27 11.96 -4.75
C GLY A 47 -2.23 10.88 -4.37
N PHE A 48 -2.57 9.61 -4.54
CA PHE A 48 -1.64 8.50 -4.33
C PHE A 48 -0.66 8.38 -5.50
N ASN A 49 0.54 7.92 -5.21
CA ASN A 49 1.59 7.64 -6.20
C ASN A 49 1.93 6.15 -6.31
N GLY A 50 1.21 5.31 -5.57
CA GLY A 50 1.20 3.88 -5.80
C GLY A 50 -0.03 3.20 -5.20
N VAL A 51 -0.07 1.90 -5.36
CA VAL A 51 -1.14 1.01 -4.92
C VAL A 51 -0.52 -0.27 -4.36
N ARG A 52 -1.10 -0.80 -3.30
CA ARG A 52 -0.82 -2.15 -2.82
C ARG A 52 -1.99 -3.04 -3.22
N LYS A 53 -1.74 -3.97 -4.15
CA LYS A 53 -2.78 -4.87 -4.64
C LYS A 53 -2.98 -6.02 -3.66
N HIS A 54 -4.09 -6.01 -2.93
CA HIS A 54 -4.26 -6.79 -1.70
C HIS A 54 -5.47 -7.72 -1.76
N GLN A 55 -5.41 -9.02 -1.52
CA GLN A 55 -4.28 -9.92 -1.53
C GLN A 55 -4.41 -10.76 -2.80
N LYS A 56 -4.01 -10.21 -3.94
CA LYS A 56 -4.12 -10.90 -5.22
C LYS A 56 -3.02 -10.54 -6.19
N ILE A 57 -2.65 -11.53 -7.00
CA ILE A 57 -1.93 -11.31 -8.25
C ILE A 57 -2.94 -10.77 -9.26
N GLU A 58 -2.77 -9.53 -9.69
CA GLU A 58 -3.73 -8.86 -10.57
C GLU A 58 -3.52 -9.25 -12.05
N ASP A 59 -4.53 -8.99 -12.88
CA ASP A 59 -4.41 -9.11 -14.33
C ASP A 59 -3.27 -8.24 -14.90
N PRO A 60 -2.38 -8.75 -15.78
CA PRO A 60 -1.29 -7.97 -16.39
C PRO A 60 -1.74 -6.69 -17.11
N ARG A 61 -3.01 -6.60 -17.53
CA ARG A 61 -3.59 -5.37 -18.10
C ARG A 61 -3.63 -4.23 -17.08
N PHE A 62 -3.80 -4.52 -15.79
CA PHE A 62 -3.68 -3.51 -14.74
C PHE A 62 -2.25 -2.99 -14.64
N LEU A 63 -1.27 -3.90 -14.60
CA LEU A 63 0.15 -3.57 -14.54
C LEU A 63 0.59 -2.76 -15.77
N TYR A 64 0.10 -3.10 -16.96
CA TYR A 64 0.28 -2.31 -18.17
C TYR A 64 -0.22 -0.86 -17.99
N TRP A 65 -1.42 -0.66 -17.43
CA TRP A 65 -1.93 0.69 -17.19
C TRP A 65 -1.13 1.43 -16.12
N CYS A 66 -0.67 0.74 -15.07
CA CYS A 66 0.24 1.30 -14.08
C CYS A 66 1.58 1.74 -14.70
N ASP A 67 2.14 0.97 -15.63
CA ASP A 67 3.36 1.34 -16.35
C ASP A 67 3.13 2.59 -17.22
N VAL A 68 2.05 2.59 -18.01
CA VAL A 68 1.74 3.68 -18.96
C VAL A 68 1.41 4.98 -18.22
N LEU A 69 0.62 4.88 -17.15
CA LEU A 69 0.12 6.03 -16.39
C LEU A 69 1.07 6.42 -15.26
N GLY A 70 2.09 5.61 -14.94
CA GLY A 70 3.04 5.89 -13.86
C GLY A 70 2.38 5.85 -12.49
N LEU A 71 2.07 4.65 -12.02
CA LEU A 71 1.61 4.35 -10.66
C LEU A 71 2.46 3.20 -10.11
N MET A 72 3.10 3.36 -8.95
CA MET A 72 3.87 2.27 -8.34
C MET A 72 2.96 1.15 -7.84
N VAL A 73 3.39 -0.09 -7.95
CA VAL A 73 2.64 -1.26 -7.50
C VAL A 73 3.47 -2.02 -6.46
N TRP A 74 2.83 -2.34 -5.35
CA TRP A 74 3.22 -3.45 -4.49
C TRP A 74 2.35 -4.64 -4.89
N GLU A 75 2.99 -5.70 -5.39
CA GLU A 75 2.28 -6.91 -5.78
C GLU A 75 2.35 -7.94 -4.66
N GLU A 76 1.18 -8.49 -4.32
CA GLU A 76 1.00 -9.33 -3.14
C GLU A 76 0.34 -10.67 -3.49
N MET A 77 0.91 -11.75 -2.94
CA MET A 77 0.39 -13.09 -3.13
C MET A 77 -0.93 -13.28 -2.35
N PRO A 78 -1.93 -13.98 -2.92
CA PRO A 78 -3.08 -14.46 -2.16
C PRO A 78 -2.67 -15.29 -0.95
N SER A 79 -3.31 -15.01 0.18
CA SER A 79 -3.07 -15.77 1.41
C SER A 79 -3.68 -17.17 1.37
N ALA A 80 -2.92 -18.14 1.86
CA ALA A 80 -3.44 -19.48 2.09
C ALA A 80 -4.26 -19.56 3.39
N TYR A 81 -5.35 -20.33 3.38
CA TYR A 81 -6.17 -20.53 4.58
C TYR A 81 -5.45 -21.34 5.68
N ARG A 82 -4.60 -22.30 5.30
CA ARG A 82 -3.94 -23.22 6.23
C ARG A 82 -2.54 -23.62 5.76
N PHE A 83 -1.61 -23.69 6.70
CA PHE A 83 -0.28 -24.24 6.45
C PHE A 83 -0.32 -25.77 6.26
N SER A 84 0.30 -26.25 5.20
CA SER A 84 0.49 -27.68 4.89
C SER A 84 1.62 -27.84 3.87
N GLN A 85 2.13 -29.05 3.69
CA GLN A 85 3.11 -29.33 2.64
C GLN A 85 2.59 -28.95 1.25
N ARG A 86 1.32 -29.28 0.96
CA ARG A 86 0.68 -28.89 -0.31
C ARG A 86 0.66 -27.37 -0.51
N MET A 87 0.42 -26.61 0.57
CA MET A 87 0.45 -25.14 0.52
C MET A 87 1.85 -24.64 0.18
N VAL A 88 2.89 -25.17 0.85
CA VAL A 88 4.29 -24.82 0.58
C VAL A 88 4.64 -25.06 -0.89
N GLU A 89 4.30 -26.23 -1.43
CA GLU A 89 4.57 -26.59 -2.83
C GLU A 89 3.82 -25.69 -3.82
N SER A 90 2.50 -25.52 -3.62
CA SER A 90 1.63 -24.79 -4.56
C SER A 90 1.95 -23.29 -4.54
N LEU A 91 2.06 -22.68 -3.35
CA LEU A 91 2.34 -21.26 -3.21
C LEU A 91 3.73 -20.92 -3.76
N THR A 92 4.73 -21.76 -3.54
CA THR A 92 6.08 -21.54 -4.11
C THR A 92 6.04 -21.58 -5.64
N ALA A 93 5.33 -22.53 -6.24
CA ALA A 93 5.21 -22.64 -7.69
C ALA A 93 4.49 -21.42 -8.29
N GLU A 94 3.31 -21.09 -7.75
CA GLU A 94 2.50 -19.95 -8.20
C GLU A 94 3.23 -18.61 -8.03
N TRP A 95 3.96 -18.45 -6.92
CA TRP A 95 4.77 -17.26 -6.67
C TRP A 95 5.89 -17.09 -7.70
N LEU A 96 6.61 -18.16 -8.04
CA LEU A 96 7.64 -18.12 -9.09
C LEU A 96 7.05 -17.83 -10.47
N GLU A 97 5.84 -18.34 -10.76
CA GLU A 97 5.12 -18.01 -11.99
C GLU A 97 4.75 -16.52 -12.05
N ALA A 98 4.24 -15.94 -10.96
CA ALA A 98 3.92 -14.52 -10.88
C ALA A 98 5.17 -13.65 -11.08
N LEU A 99 6.26 -13.93 -10.34
CA LEU A 99 7.54 -13.23 -10.51
C LEU A 99 8.04 -13.29 -11.96
N ASN A 100 7.97 -14.47 -12.59
CA ASN A 100 8.42 -14.62 -13.97
C ASN A 100 7.52 -13.90 -14.99
N ARG A 101 6.20 -13.89 -14.75
CA ARG A 101 5.23 -13.18 -15.59
C ARG A 101 5.44 -11.67 -15.52
N ASP A 102 5.63 -11.15 -14.32
CA ASP A 102 5.45 -9.71 -14.05
C ASP A 102 6.76 -8.93 -13.87
N ARG A 103 7.91 -9.61 -13.82
CA ARG A 103 9.27 -9.01 -13.74
C ARG A 103 9.56 -7.84 -14.70
N SER A 104 8.88 -7.79 -15.85
CA SER A 104 9.11 -6.76 -16.88
C SER A 104 8.30 -5.49 -16.65
N HIS A 105 7.39 -5.47 -15.69
CA HIS A 105 6.60 -4.29 -15.34
C HIS A 105 7.40 -3.34 -14.43
N PRO A 106 7.87 -2.18 -14.93
CA PRO A 106 8.61 -1.21 -14.10
C PRO A 106 7.75 -0.59 -12.99
N CYS A 107 6.41 -0.65 -13.09
CA CYS A 107 5.54 -0.16 -12.02
C CYS A 107 5.70 -0.95 -10.72
N ILE A 108 6.02 -2.24 -10.78
CA ILE A 108 6.22 -3.06 -9.58
C ILE A 108 7.52 -2.65 -8.91
N ILE A 109 7.44 -2.27 -7.64
CA ILE A 109 8.60 -1.84 -6.83
C ILE A 109 8.84 -2.73 -5.62
N VAL A 110 7.81 -3.43 -5.14
CA VAL A 110 7.86 -4.29 -3.96
C VAL A 110 7.08 -5.56 -4.20
N TRP A 111 7.67 -6.68 -3.80
CA TRP A 111 7.06 -8.00 -3.76
C TRP A 111 6.64 -8.35 -2.33
N VAL A 112 5.41 -8.84 -2.15
CA VAL A 112 4.85 -9.21 -0.84
C VAL A 112 4.32 -10.65 -0.89
N PRO A 113 5.08 -11.66 -0.41
CA PRO A 113 4.65 -13.05 -0.43
C PRO A 113 3.62 -13.39 0.65
N PHE A 114 3.63 -12.69 1.78
CA PHE A 114 2.70 -12.92 2.89
C PHE A 114 2.25 -11.59 3.51
N ASN A 115 1.06 -11.63 4.12
CA ASN A 115 0.51 -10.52 4.89
C ASN A 115 -0.07 -11.03 6.21
N GLU A 116 0.20 -10.30 7.28
CA GLU A 116 -0.39 -10.53 8.62
C GLU A 116 -0.24 -11.96 9.18
N SER A 117 0.73 -12.72 8.67
CA SER A 117 0.94 -14.15 8.97
C SER A 117 -0.22 -15.04 8.52
N TRP A 118 -1.09 -14.59 7.61
CA TRP A 118 -2.08 -15.46 6.98
C TRP A 118 -1.37 -16.60 6.22
N GLY A 119 -1.86 -17.82 6.44
CA GLY A 119 -1.19 -19.04 5.96
C GLY A 119 0.03 -19.47 6.78
N LEU A 120 0.47 -18.67 7.76
CA LEU A 120 1.65 -18.91 8.60
C LEU A 120 1.28 -18.92 10.10
N PRO A 121 0.55 -19.93 10.60
CA PRO A 121 0.08 -19.97 11.98
C PRO A 121 1.24 -19.98 12.98
N ASP A 122 1.04 -19.25 14.08
CA ASP A 122 1.97 -19.15 15.20
C ASP A 122 3.41 -18.83 14.78
N LEU A 123 3.59 -17.95 13.78
CA LEU A 123 4.89 -17.54 13.26
C LEU A 123 5.93 -17.16 14.34
N PRO A 124 5.58 -16.57 15.51
CA PRO A 124 6.55 -16.33 16.57
C PRO A 124 7.18 -17.59 17.19
N THR A 125 6.53 -18.75 17.16
CA THR A 125 7.00 -19.97 17.85
C THR A 125 7.15 -21.18 16.93
N ASN A 126 6.55 -21.15 15.75
CA ASN A 126 6.57 -22.26 14.80
C ASN A 126 7.78 -22.18 13.86
N SER A 127 8.70 -23.13 14.01
CA SER A 127 9.93 -23.18 13.22
C SER A 127 9.71 -23.47 11.73
N GLN A 128 8.65 -24.22 11.38
CA GLN A 128 8.37 -24.59 9.99
C GLN A 128 7.85 -23.39 9.19
N THR A 129 6.90 -22.63 9.75
CA THR A 129 6.36 -21.43 9.10
C THR A 129 7.42 -20.33 9.00
N ARG A 130 8.28 -20.19 10.02
CA ARG A 130 9.46 -19.29 9.96
C ARG A 130 10.43 -19.67 8.86
N ALA A 131 10.72 -20.97 8.71
CA ALA A 131 11.60 -21.46 7.66
C ALA A 131 11.01 -21.17 6.28
N PHE A 132 9.70 -21.39 6.10
CA PHE A 132 9.04 -21.14 4.84
C PHE A 132 9.00 -19.64 4.46
N CYS A 133 8.66 -18.77 5.41
CA CYS A 133 8.66 -17.32 5.20
C CYS A 133 10.04 -16.80 4.74
N ARG A 134 11.12 -17.18 5.46
CA ARG A 134 12.50 -16.86 5.05
C ARG A 134 12.88 -17.45 3.70
N ALA A 135 12.49 -18.70 3.45
CA ALA A 135 12.80 -19.35 2.17
C ALA A 135 12.16 -18.59 1.00
N LEU A 136 10.92 -18.13 1.14
CA LEU A 136 10.23 -17.41 0.08
C LEU A 136 10.80 -15.99 -0.12
N TYR A 137 11.18 -15.30 0.96
CA TYR A 137 11.95 -14.05 0.87
C TYR A 137 13.25 -14.25 0.06
N GLN A 138 14.09 -15.21 0.46
CA GLN A 138 15.37 -15.49 -0.20
C GLN A 138 15.19 -15.93 -1.65
N LEU A 139 14.18 -16.75 -1.92
CA LEU A 139 13.84 -17.18 -3.28
C LEU A 139 13.43 -15.99 -4.15
N THR A 140 12.65 -15.06 -3.60
CA THR A 140 12.26 -13.82 -4.30
C THR A 140 13.48 -12.97 -4.62
N LYS A 141 14.40 -12.76 -3.66
CA LYS A 141 15.65 -12.02 -3.90
C LYS A 141 16.54 -12.68 -4.95
N ALA A 142 16.54 -14.01 -5.02
CA ALA A 142 17.29 -14.75 -6.03
C ALA A 142 16.65 -14.66 -7.43
N ALA A 143 15.32 -14.70 -7.51
CA ALA A 143 14.58 -14.63 -8.78
C ALA A 143 14.52 -13.20 -9.35
N ASP A 144 14.35 -12.19 -8.50
CA ASP A 144 14.37 -10.77 -8.84
C ASP A 144 15.25 -9.99 -7.85
N PRO A 145 16.55 -9.81 -8.16
CA PRO A 145 17.47 -9.07 -7.29
C PRO A 145 17.30 -7.55 -7.37
N THR A 146 16.41 -7.04 -8.25
CA THR A 146 16.30 -5.60 -8.54
C THR A 146 15.27 -4.88 -7.69
N ARG A 147 14.27 -5.61 -7.17
CA ARG A 147 13.14 -5.06 -6.41
C ARG A 147 13.25 -5.38 -4.92
N LEU A 148 12.49 -4.62 -4.13
CA LEU A 148 12.39 -4.82 -2.69
C LEU A 148 11.41 -5.94 -2.38
N VAL A 149 11.62 -6.59 -1.24
CA VAL A 149 10.74 -7.66 -0.76
C VAL A 149 10.32 -7.37 0.68
N VAL A 150 9.02 -7.44 0.94
CA VAL A 150 8.47 -7.48 2.30
C VAL A 150 8.09 -8.91 2.59
N ASP A 151 8.73 -9.57 3.55
CA ASP A 151 8.49 -11.00 3.81
C ASP A 151 7.06 -11.30 4.28
N ASN A 152 6.58 -10.55 5.28
CA ASN A 152 5.27 -10.68 5.89
C ASN A 152 4.75 -9.29 6.25
N ASP A 153 3.91 -8.70 5.42
CA ASP A 153 3.47 -7.33 5.59
C ASP A 153 2.68 -7.13 6.91
N GLY A 154 2.94 -5.99 7.56
CA GLY A 154 2.24 -5.51 8.75
C GLY A 154 2.87 -5.88 10.09
N TRP A 155 3.39 -7.10 10.27
CA TRP A 155 4.02 -7.53 11.51
C TRP A 155 4.78 -8.87 11.39
N GLU A 156 5.43 -9.28 12.49
CA GLU A 156 6.11 -10.56 12.64
C GLU A 156 7.21 -10.81 11.59
N HIS A 157 7.87 -9.74 11.14
CA HIS A 157 8.98 -9.80 10.19
C HIS A 157 10.14 -10.66 10.70
N LEU A 158 10.71 -11.44 9.79
CA LEU A 158 11.90 -12.27 10.02
C LEU A 158 13.11 -11.71 9.26
N GLU A 159 12.92 -11.42 7.97
CA GLU A 159 13.93 -10.90 7.06
C GLU A 159 13.24 -10.13 5.94
N THR A 160 13.45 -8.83 5.85
CA THR A 160 12.70 -7.95 4.93
C THR A 160 13.58 -6.80 4.44
N ASP A 161 13.27 -6.22 3.28
CA ASP A 161 13.92 -4.98 2.82
C ASP A 161 13.28 -3.72 3.43
N LEU A 162 12.00 -3.80 3.80
CA LEU A 162 11.18 -2.71 4.34
C LEU A 162 10.52 -3.16 5.65
N LEU A 163 10.53 -2.29 6.66
CA LEU A 163 9.76 -2.53 7.89
C LEU A 163 8.36 -1.99 7.70
N THR A 164 7.38 -2.87 7.76
CA THR A 164 5.99 -2.53 7.51
C THR A 164 5.17 -2.70 8.77
N VAL A 165 4.18 -1.84 8.96
CA VAL A 165 3.38 -1.81 10.18
C VAL A 165 1.91 -1.60 9.83
N HIS A 166 1.04 -2.38 10.46
CA HIS A 166 -0.40 -2.11 10.47
C HIS A 166 -0.78 -1.45 11.80
N ASP A 167 -1.38 -0.27 11.73
CA ASP A 167 -1.88 0.45 12.91
C ASP A 167 -3.16 1.21 12.59
N TYR A 168 -4.26 0.65 13.07
CA TYR A 168 -5.61 1.16 12.84
C TYR A 168 -6.08 2.18 13.90
N THR A 169 -5.16 2.79 14.66
CA THR A 169 -5.52 3.88 15.56
C THR A 169 -6.15 5.04 14.78
N ASP A 170 -7.27 5.55 15.28
CA ASP A 170 -8.02 6.66 14.70
C ASP A 170 -7.60 8.03 15.25
N LYS A 171 -6.51 8.05 16.05
CA LYS A 171 -6.00 9.19 16.79
C LYS A 171 -4.66 9.68 16.21
N PRO A 172 -4.62 10.87 15.57
CA PRO A 172 -3.40 11.44 14.99
C PRO A 172 -2.24 11.57 15.98
N GLU A 173 -2.53 11.90 17.24
CA GLU A 173 -1.54 12.04 18.30
C GLU A 173 -0.82 10.72 18.61
N VAL A 174 -1.52 9.59 18.53
CA VAL A 174 -0.96 8.24 18.76
C VAL A 174 0.00 7.87 17.63
N LEU A 175 -0.34 8.18 16.37
CA LEU A 175 0.57 7.98 15.24
C LEU A 175 1.86 8.80 15.41
N THR A 176 1.73 10.05 15.84
CA THR A 176 2.89 10.93 16.08
C THR A 176 3.73 10.46 17.27
N GLU A 177 3.10 9.87 18.29
CA GLU A 177 3.78 9.27 19.44
C GLU A 177 4.55 8.01 19.05
N ARG A 178 4.01 7.17 18.17
CA ARG A 178 4.61 5.89 17.77
C ARG A 178 5.67 6.04 16.67
N TYR A 179 5.43 6.92 15.70
CA TYR A 179 6.20 6.97 14.45
C TYR A 179 6.86 8.33 14.18
N GLY A 180 6.66 9.32 15.05
CA GLY A 180 7.11 10.70 14.80
C GLY A 180 8.63 10.89 14.78
N THR A 181 9.41 9.96 15.32
CA THR A 181 10.88 9.97 15.25
C THR A 181 11.41 8.53 15.24
N ALA A 182 12.64 8.33 14.78
CA ALA A 182 13.33 7.04 14.81
C ALA A 182 13.41 6.45 16.22
N ALA A 183 13.61 7.29 17.25
CA ALA A 183 13.64 6.85 18.66
C ALA A 183 12.26 6.34 19.13
N LYS A 184 11.18 7.03 18.75
CA LYS A 184 9.80 6.62 19.05
C LYS A 184 9.44 5.33 18.33
N PHE A 185 9.87 5.19 17.07
CA PHE A 185 9.66 3.98 16.32
C PHE A 185 10.42 2.79 16.92
N ALA A 186 11.69 2.97 17.30
CA ALA A 186 12.46 1.95 18.00
C ALA A 186 11.78 1.52 19.31
N TYR A 187 11.22 2.47 20.08
CA TYR A 187 10.42 2.16 21.25
C TYR A 187 9.16 1.34 20.90
N THR A 188 8.46 1.73 19.83
CA THR A 188 7.25 1.05 19.34
C THR A 188 7.51 -0.40 18.94
N LEU A 189 8.61 -0.66 18.23
CA LEU A 189 9.07 -1.99 17.84
C LEU A 189 9.23 -2.94 19.03
N GLU A 190 9.75 -2.43 20.13
CA GLU A 190 10.10 -3.23 21.31
C GLU A 190 8.94 -3.36 22.31
N HIS A 191 8.15 -2.29 22.48
CA HIS A 191 7.25 -2.16 23.65
C HIS A 191 5.77 -2.02 23.31
N VAL A 192 5.40 -1.38 22.20
CA VAL A 192 4.00 -0.97 21.96
C VAL A 192 3.17 -2.08 21.33
N ARG A 193 3.74 -2.82 20.35
CA ARG A 193 3.06 -3.91 19.64
C ARG A 193 1.68 -3.51 19.08
N PRO A 194 1.63 -2.66 18.03
CA PRO A 194 0.39 -2.38 17.29
C PRO A 194 -0.36 -3.68 16.95
N CYS A 195 -1.70 -3.65 17.04
CA CYS A 195 -2.55 -4.84 16.87
C CYS A 195 -2.21 -6.03 17.79
N ARG A 196 -1.47 -5.78 18.90
CA ARG A 196 -0.96 -6.79 19.85
C ARG A 196 0.03 -7.79 19.21
N ARG A 197 0.68 -7.40 18.12
CA ARG A 197 1.63 -8.23 17.37
C ARG A 197 3.06 -7.75 17.57
N GLN A 198 4.02 -8.69 17.59
CA GLN A 198 5.42 -8.34 17.53
C GLN A 198 5.75 -7.89 16.11
N LEU A 199 6.40 -6.73 15.94
CA LEU A 199 6.75 -6.25 14.60
C LEU A 199 7.97 -6.99 14.04
N LEU A 200 8.93 -7.38 14.90
CA LEU A 200 10.14 -8.09 14.52
C LEU A 200 10.33 -9.34 15.37
N LEU A 201 10.63 -10.47 14.72
CA LEU A 201 10.88 -11.76 15.36
C LEU A 201 12.37 -12.07 15.57
N THR A 202 13.26 -11.33 14.89
CA THR A 202 14.73 -11.52 14.94
C THR A 202 15.45 -10.48 15.81
N GLY A 203 14.72 -9.54 16.43
CA GLY A 203 15.26 -8.46 17.26
C GLY A 203 15.53 -7.16 16.48
N SER A 204 15.67 -6.04 17.19
CA SER A 204 15.75 -4.69 16.62
C SER A 204 17.11 -4.32 15.99
N GLY A 205 18.11 -5.22 16.05
CA GLY A 205 19.47 -4.96 15.57
C GLY A 205 19.58 -4.76 14.06
N SER A 206 18.78 -5.48 13.27
CA SER A 206 18.73 -5.38 11.80
C SER A 206 17.88 -4.20 11.29
N ALA A 207 16.98 -3.69 12.14
CA ALA A 207 15.93 -2.73 11.76
C ALA A 207 16.40 -1.29 11.57
N ARG A 208 17.58 -0.92 12.09
CA ARG A 208 18.01 0.50 12.19
C ARG A 208 18.25 1.20 10.85
N TRP A 209 18.29 0.46 9.73
CA TRP A 209 18.63 0.99 8.41
C TRP A 209 17.57 0.74 7.35
N GLN A 210 16.48 0.05 7.70
CA GLN A 210 15.39 -0.26 6.78
C GLN A 210 14.38 0.88 6.78
N PRO A 211 13.86 1.28 5.60
CA PRO A 211 12.75 2.21 5.54
C PRO A 211 11.53 1.66 6.24
N VAL A 212 10.83 2.54 6.95
CA VAL A 212 9.62 2.19 7.70
C VAL A 212 8.40 2.70 6.97
N LEU A 213 7.40 1.85 6.78
CA LEU A 213 6.12 2.20 6.20
C LEU A 213 4.97 1.76 7.11
N LEU A 214 3.98 2.63 7.21
CA LEU A 214 2.69 2.24 7.79
C LEU A 214 1.79 1.73 6.66
N THR A 215 1.79 0.41 6.43
CA THR A 215 1.24 -0.24 5.23
C THR A 215 -0.24 -0.59 5.33
N GLU A 216 -0.83 -0.45 6.52
CA GLU A 216 -2.27 -0.34 6.69
C GLU A 216 -2.58 0.60 7.86
N PHE A 217 -3.44 1.59 7.61
CA PHE A 217 -3.98 2.49 8.62
C PHE A 217 -5.25 3.15 8.10
N GLY A 218 -5.93 3.86 9.00
CA GLY A 218 -7.17 4.54 8.66
C GLY A 218 -8.33 3.55 8.68
N GLY A 219 -8.84 3.16 7.52
CA GLY A 219 -9.97 2.26 7.45
C GLY A 219 -11.24 2.89 8.02
N ILE A 220 -11.47 4.17 7.72
CA ILE A 220 -12.59 4.94 8.26
C ILE A 220 -13.88 4.58 7.50
N ALA A 221 -14.81 3.90 8.15
CA ALA A 221 -16.15 3.70 7.63
C ALA A 221 -16.88 5.05 7.59
N TYR A 222 -17.15 5.52 6.38
CA TYR A 222 -18.06 6.62 6.11
C TYR A 222 -19.25 6.07 5.34
N ALA A 223 -20.34 5.87 6.06
CA ALA A 223 -21.59 5.39 5.52
C ALA A 223 -22.74 6.17 6.15
N LEU A 224 -23.50 6.83 5.29
CA LEU A 224 -24.64 7.64 5.71
C LEU A 224 -25.78 6.78 6.25
N ASP A 225 -25.97 5.54 5.77
CA ASP A 225 -27.06 4.64 6.24
C ASP A 225 -26.83 3.13 5.92
N GLN A 226 -25.62 2.69 5.55
CA GLN A 226 -25.35 1.28 5.18
C GLN A 226 -24.92 0.42 6.38
N GLU A 227 -25.36 -0.85 6.37
CA GLU A 227 -24.81 -1.91 7.24
C GLU A 227 -23.42 -2.33 6.72
N GLY A 228 -22.43 -2.36 7.60
CA GLY A 228 -21.05 -2.71 7.30
C GLY A 228 -20.08 -2.12 8.34
N TRP A 229 -18.80 -2.42 8.19
CA TRP A 229 -17.77 -2.09 9.17
C TRP A 229 -16.57 -1.37 8.55
N GLY A 230 -15.82 -0.72 9.44
CA GLY A 230 -14.49 -0.17 9.23
C GLY A 230 -13.80 -0.09 10.59
N TYR A 231 -12.52 0.23 10.60
CA TYR A 231 -11.70 0.26 11.81
C TYR A 231 -12.00 1.48 12.70
N SER A 232 -12.60 2.52 12.11
CA SER A 232 -13.27 3.61 12.81
C SER A 232 -14.53 4.04 12.05
N ARG A 233 -15.43 4.81 12.67
CA ARG A 233 -16.69 5.23 12.03
C ARG A 233 -16.95 6.72 12.18
N VAL A 234 -17.45 7.34 11.11
CA VAL A 234 -17.89 8.73 11.07
C VAL A 234 -19.26 8.83 10.37
N LEU A 235 -20.09 9.76 10.81
CA LEU A 235 -21.49 9.91 10.36
C LEU A 235 -21.72 11.14 9.47
N SER A 236 -20.66 11.87 9.13
CA SER A 236 -20.76 13.06 8.27
C SER A 236 -19.51 13.22 7.42
N GLU A 237 -19.69 13.84 6.26
CA GLU A 237 -18.62 14.19 5.33
C GLU A 237 -17.53 15.01 6.03
N LYS A 238 -17.93 16.05 6.77
CA LYS A 238 -17.01 16.88 7.56
C LYS A 238 -16.23 16.07 8.60
N GLY A 239 -16.89 15.11 9.25
CA GLY A 239 -16.27 14.20 10.20
C GLY A 239 -15.22 13.31 9.52
N PHE A 240 -15.55 12.76 8.36
CA PHE A 240 -14.62 11.97 7.54
C PHE A 240 -13.40 12.78 7.11
N ILE A 241 -13.60 13.95 6.50
CA ILE A 241 -12.51 14.85 6.07
C ILE A 241 -11.62 15.18 7.26
N THR A 242 -12.20 15.53 8.41
CA THR A 242 -11.45 15.91 9.61
C THR A 242 -10.58 14.74 10.10
N ARG A 243 -11.13 13.52 10.14
CA ARG A 243 -10.39 12.33 10.57
C ARG A 243 -9.28 11.97 9.57
N TYR A 244 -9.63 11.87 8.29
CA TYR A 244 -8.69 11.57 7.21
C TYR A 244 -7.52 12.56 7.21
N ALA A 245 -7.82 13.87 7.14
CA ALA A 245 -6.81 14.92 7.19
C ALA A 245 -5.95 14.85 8.46
N GLY A 246 -6.56 14.59 9.62
CA GLY A 246 -5.84 14.43 10.89
C GLY A 246 -4.77 13.34 10.83
N LEU A 247 -5.15 12.14 10.36
CA LEU A 247 -4.24 11.00 10.25
C LEU A 247 -3.11 11.28 9.25
N LEU A 248 -3.45 11.77 8.05
CA LEU A 248 -2.46 12.06 7.01
C LEU A 248 -1.50 13.18 7.42
N ARG A 249 -1.97 14.22 8.09
CA ARG A 249 -1.12 15.30 8.61
C ARG A 249 -0.19 14.83 9.73
N ALA A 250 -0.60 13.86 10.55
CA ALA A 250 0.30 13.25 11.53
C ALA A 250 1.42 12.45 10.84
N LEU A 251 1.07 11.60 9.88
CA LEU A 251 2.06 10.81 9.14
C LEU A 251 3.00 11.69 8.31
N ASN A 252 2.50 12.75 7.68
CA ASN A 252 3.32 13.69 6.91
C ASN A 252 4.30 14.52 7.76
N LYS A 253 4.16 14.50 9.10
CA LYS A 253 5.16 15.08 10.03
C LYS A 253 6.17 14.05 10.55
N CYS A 254 6.00 12.78 10.20
CA CYS A 254 6.92 11.71 10.56
C CYS A 254 7.97 11.57 9.45
N ASP A 255 9.04 12.37 9.54
CA ASP A 255 10.10 12.43 8.52
C ASP A 255 10.86 11.10 8.36
N ASP A 256 10.93 10.31 9.44
CA ASP A 256 11.57 8.99 9.45
C ASP A 256 10.71 7.87 8.83
N LEU A 257 9.44 8.15 8.48
CA LEU A 257 8.62 7.22 7.71
C LEU A 257 8.89 7.42 6.22
N ALA A 258 9.20 6.33 5.52
CA ALA A 258 9.37 6.33 4.07
C ALA A 258 8.04 6.45 3.31
N GLY A 259 6.91 6.21 3.98
CA GLY A 259 5.60 6.31 3.37
C GLY A 259 4.50 5.68 4.19
N PHE A 260 3.35 5.54 3.54
CA PHE A 260 2.16 4.91 4.09
C PHE A 260 1.33 4.26 2.99
N CYS A 261 0.42 3.38 3.39
CA CYS A 261 -0.63 2.81 2.55
C CYS A 261 -1.98 2.91 3.28
N TYR A 262 -2.92 3.69 2.72
CA TYR A 262 -4.22 3.92 3.33
C TYR A 262 -5.19 2.77 3.00
N THR A 263 -5.87 2.26 4.02
CA THR A 263 -6.93 1.24 3.86
C THR A 263 -8.28 1.95 3.73
N GLN A 264 -9.01 1.92 2.60
CA GLN A 264 -8.69 1.31 1.29
C GLN A 264 -9.30 2.12 0.13
N LEU A 265 -9.08 1.72 -1.13
CA LEU A 265 -9.51 2.45 -2.33
C LEU A 265 -11.03 2.44 -2.51
N THR A 266 -11.65 1.26 -2.49
CA THR A 266 -13.10 1.05 -2.69
C THR A 266 -13.71 0.29 -1.52
N ASP A 267 -15.00 0.49 -1.29
CA ASP A 267 -15.75 -0.43 -0.43
C ASP A 267 -15.72 -1.84 -1.00
N THR A 268 -15.54 -2.83 -0.11
CA THR A 268 -15.42 -4.25 -0.46
C THR A 268 -16.37 -5.06 0.40
N TYR A 269 -17.49 -5.50 -0.19
CA TYR A 269 -18.56 -6.21 0.52
C TYR A 269 -19.01 -5.51 1.81
N GLN A 270 -18.69 -6.08 2.98
CA GLN A 270 -19.07 -5.55 4.29
C GLN A 270 -18.09 -4.49 4.80
N GLU A 271 -16.91 -4.35 4.19
CA GLU A 271 -15.92 -3.32 4.50
C GLU A 271 -16.25 -2.03 3.75
N ILE A 272 -16.84 -1.07 4.45
CA ILE A 272 -17.37 0.17 3.88
C ILE A 272 -16.48 1.39 4.16
N ASN A 273 -15.17 1.13 4.26
CA ASN A 273 -14.13 2.09 4.60
C ASN A 273 -13.31 2.56 3.37
N GLY A 274 -13.80 2.30 2.17
CA GLY A 274 -13.23 2.81 0.92
C GLY A 274 -13.32 4.32 0.82
N LEU A 275 -12.35 4.94 0.14
CA LEU A 275 -12.45 6.33 -0.32
C LEU A 275 -13.49 6.50 -1.43
N LEU A 276 -13.73 5.40 -2.15
CA LEU A 276 -14.75 5.25 -3.17
C LEU A 276 -15.80 4.23 -2.71
N THR A 277 -17.01 4.32 -3.24
CA THR A 277 -17.98 3.21 -3.17
C THR A 277 -17.50 2.02 -4.00
N ALA A 278 -18.18 0.87 -3.86
CA ALA A 278 -17.91 -0.31 -4.70
C ALA A 278 -18.00 -0.01 -6.21
N ASP A 279 -18.89 0.92 -6.62
CA ASP A 279 -19.05 1.39 -8.00
C ASP A 279 -18.09 2.53 -8.40
N ARG A 280 -16.99 2.71 -7.65
CA ARG A 280 -15.96 3.73 -7.88
C ARG A 280 -16.51 5.17 -7.85
N GLN A 281 -17.58 5.42 -7.10
CA GLN A 281 -18.08 6.77 -6.87
C GLN A 281 -17.33 7.41 -5.70
N PHE A 282 -16.93 8.67 -5.85
CA PHE A 282 -16.29 9.41 -4.78
C PHE A 282 -17.26 9.63 -3.62
N LYS A 283 -16.86 9.25 -2.41
CA LYS A 283 -17.66 9.55 -1.21
C LYS A 283 -17.55 11.00 -0.77
N VAL A 284 -16.43 11.63 -1.10
CA VAL A 284 -16.06 13.01 -0.75
C VAL A 284 -15.31 13.62 -1.94
N ASP A 285 -15.31 14.95 -2.06
CA ASP A 285 -14.55 15.66 -3.10
C ASP A 285 -13.10 15.14 -3.23
N PRO A 286 -12.72 14.56 -4.38
CA PRO A 286 -11.39 13.98 -4.56
C PRO A 286 -10.26 15.01 -4.47
N SER A 287 -10.53 16.29 -4.71
CA SER A 287 -9.52 17.35 -4.59
C SER A 287 -9.07 17.56 -3.14
N VAL A 288 -10.00 17.41 -2.19
CA VAL A 288 -9.72 17.49 -0.74
C VAL A 288 -8.89 16.29 -0.31
N ILE A 289 -9.28 15.08 -0.74
CA ILE A 289 -8.51 13.85 -0.45
C ILE A 289 -7.10 13.97 -1.04
N ALA A 290 -6.98 14.34 -2.31
CA ALA A 290 -5.69 14.48 -2.97
C ALA A 290 -4.75 15.49 -2.31
N ALA A 291 -5.28 16.61 -1.80
CA ALA A 291 -4.49 17.60 -1.08
C ALA A 291 -3.92 17.02 0.23
N GLU A 292 -4.74 16.32 1.01
CA GLU A 292 -4.31 15.72 2.29
C GLU A 292 -3.39 14.52 2.08
N THR A 293 -3.64 13.66 1.08
CA THR A 293 -2.77 12.54 0.70
C THR A 293 -1.37 13.03 0.35
N ARG A 294 -1.26 14.05 -0.50
CA ARG A 294 0.03 14.60 -0.94
C ARG A 294 0.77 15.27 0.20
N GLY A 295 0.03 15.95 1.08
CA GLY A 295 0.61 16.78 2.12
C GLY A 295 1.41 17.96 1.54
N PRO A 296 2.25 18.60 2.37
CA PRO A 296 3.17 19.63 1.90
C PRO A 296 4.18 19.01 0.92
N ARG A 297 4.28 19.58 -0.28
CA ARG A 297 5.26 19.12 -1.27
C ARG A 297 6.66 19.59 -0.88
N SER A 298 7.63 18.69 -0.91
CA SER A 298 9.04 19.07 -0.74
C SER A 298 9.50 19.98 -1.89
N ALA A 299 10.56 20.77 -1.70
CA ALA A 299 11.13 21.60 -2.77
C ALA A 299 11.50 20.76 -4.01
N GLN A 300 11.96 19.54 -3.78
CA GLN A 300 12.28 18.57 -4.84
C GLN A 300 11.02 18.07 -5.56
N GLU A 301 9.94 17.74 -4.84
CA GLU A 301 8.66 17.35 -5.48
C GLU A 301 8.07 18.49 -6.29
N GLN A 302 8.23 19.73 -5.83
CA GLN A 302 7.85 20.92 -6.59
C GLN A 302 8.70 21.08 -7.85
N GLU A 303 9.98 20.69 -7.81
CA GLU A 303 10.90 20.77 -8.93
C GLU A 303 10.69 19.65 -9.98
N LEU A 304 10.44 18.42 -9.53
CA LEU A 304 10.19 17.26 -10.41
C LEU A 304 8.78 17.29 -10.99
N ASN A 305 7.81 17.78 -10.23
CA ASN A 305 6.40 17.81 -10.60
C ASN A 305 5.87 19.25 -10.66
N ARG A 306 6.55 20.07 -11.48
CA ARG A 306 6.20 21.48 -11.76
C ARG A 306 4.82 21.65 -12.39
N HIS A 307 4.24 20.57 -12.92
CA HIS A 307 2.96 20.61 -13.61
C HIS A 307 1.81 20.31 -12.63
N PRO A 308 0.82 21.21 -12.50
CA PRO A 308 -0.18 21.15 -11.45
C PRO A 308 -1.35 20.19 -11.76
N ASN A 309 -1.33 19.44 -12.86
CA ASN A 309 -2.45 18.56 -13.17
C ASN A 309 -2.57 17.45 -12.09
N PRO A 310 -3.77 16.96 -11.80
CA PRO A 310 -4.00 16.05 -10.69
C PRO A 310 -3.28 14.70 -10.83
N LEU A 311 -2.62 14.42 -11.96
CA LEU A 311 -2.01 13.12 -12.25
C LEU A 311 -0.49 13.21 -12.47
N GLY A 312 0.07 14.42 -12.42
CA GLY A 312 1.50 14.68 -12.55
C GLY A 312 2.06 14.61 -13.97
N TYR A 313 1.24 14.74 -15.02
CA TYR A 313 1.73 14.70 -16.40
C TYR A 313 2.17 16.07 -16.93
N THR A 314 3.19 16.08 -17.78
CA THR A 314 3.59 17.30 -18.51
C THR A 314 2.59 17.63 -19.62
N LYS A 315 2.57 18.88 -20.10
CA LYS A 315 1.71 19.26 -21.23
C LYS A 315 2.09 18.50 -22.50
N GLU A 316 3.38 18.27 -22.70
CA GLU A 316 3.95 17.57 -23.84
C GLU A 316 3.57 16.08 -23.84
N TRP A 317 3.51 15.45 -22.66
CA TRP A 317 3.05 14.07 -22.54
C TRP A 317 1.58 13.96 -22.91
N LEU A 318 0.73 14.84 -22.34
CA LEU A 318 -0.72 14.87 -22.59
C LEU A 318 -1.05 15.07 -24.07
N GLN A 319 -0.36 15.98 -24.76
CA GLN A 319 -0.57 16.23 -26.20
C GLN A 319 -0.25 15.02 -27.10
N LYS A 320 0.57 14.09 -26.62
CA LYS A 320 0.95 12.87 -27.35
C LYS A 320 0.01 11.70 -27.09
N GLN A 321 -0.91 11.82 -26.13
CA GLN A 321 -1.79 10.73 -25.77
C GLN A 321 -3.06 10.69 -26.62
N PRO A 322 -3.72 9.52 -26.75
CA PRO A 322 -4.99 9.42 -27.44
C PRO A 322 -6.10 10.18 -26.69
N LYS A 323 -7.19 10.50 -27.38
CA LYS A 323 -8.29 11.33 -26.86
C LYS A 323 -8.90 10.87 -25.53
N TRP A 324 -8.80 9.59 -25.16
CA TRP A 324 -9.27 9.10 -23.84
C TRP A 324 -8.49 9.73 -22.67
N VAL A 325 -7.34 10.35 -22.92
CA VAL A 325 -6.60 11.13 -21.90
C VAL A 325 -7.19 12.53 -21.68
N GLU A 326 -8.03 13.05 -22.58
CA GLU A 326 -8.75 14.30 -22.33
C GLU A 326 -9.79 14.12 -21.20
N GLU A 327 -10.46 12.95 -21.15
CA GLU A 327 -11.39 12.55 -20.08
C GLU A 327 -10.71 12.48 -18.70
N ILE A 328 -9.41 12.22 -18.69
CA ILE A 328 -8.57 12.09 -17.49
C ILE A 328 -8.21 13.46 -16.88
N THR A 329 -8.23 14.53 -17.68
CA THR A 329 -7.86 15.90 -17.26
C THR A 329 -9.03 16.85 -17.01
N LEU A 330 -10.23 16.52 -17.53
CA LEU A 330 -11.39 17.43 -17.55
C LEU A 330 -12.47 17.12 -16.50
N ALA A 331 -12.43 15.96 -15.85
CA ALA A 331 -13.35 15.57 -14.79
C ALA A 331 -12.67 15.71 -13.43
#